data_AF-A0A529MH48-F1
#
_entry.id   AF-A0A529MH48-F1
#
_cell.length_a   1.000
_cell.length_b   1.000
_cell.length_c   1.000
_cell.angle_alpha   90.00
_cell.angle_beta   90.00
_cell.angle_gamma   90.00
#
_symmetry.space_group_name_H-M   'P 1'
#
loop_
_entity.id
_entity.type
_entity.pdbx_description
1 polymer ?
#
loop_
_entity_poly.entity_id
_entity_poly.type
_entity_poly.pdbx_seq_one_letter_code
_entity_poly.pdbx_strand_id
1 'polypeptide(L)'
;LDYGQAGARILYGMAGQQPTSDDLYHLWGYVQQREGIKRVMSAMIFADKPLERFPQFTRALFRKGDKIAEVVQAIELKHSLIKDRFHCGIGHDAQFIESQIMVELLLIMKAKGIIALPIHDALMVPWSAAATAKDAMLSVFQRMTGVKGIVTRSGV
;
A
#
# COMPACT_ATOMS: atom_id res chain seq x y z
N LEU A 1 -1.40 -13.20 -7.77
CA LEU A 1 -0.79 -12.82 -6.47
C LEU A 1 -0.88 -11.31 -6.38
N ASP A 2 -1.18 -10.76 -5.22
CA ASP A 2 -1.41 -9.32 -5.07
C ASP A 2 -0.64 -8.76 -3.88
N TYR A 3 -0.12 -7.54 -4.00
CA TYR A 3 0.58 -6.89 -2.91
C TYR A 3 -0.41 -6.27 -1.91
N GLY A 4 -0.33 -6.73 -0.67
CA GLY A 4 -1.08 -6.14 0.43
C GLY A 4 -0.47 -4.82 0.87
N GLN A 5 -1.21 -3.73 0.70
CA GLN A 5 -0.90 -2.42 1.30
C GLN A 5 0.44 -1.83 0.81
N ALA A 6 0.80 -2.07 -0.45
CA ALA A 6 2.08 -1.69 -1.04
C ALA A 6 2.41 -0.20 -0.85
N GLY A 7 1.52 0.71 -1.27
CA GLY A 7 1.79 2.15 -1.17
C GLY A 7 2.10 2.63 0.25
N ALA A 8 1.32 2.18 1.24
CA ALA A 8 1.57 2.52 2.65
C ALA A 8 2.90 1.93 3.15
N ARG A 9 3.25 0.71 2.75
CA ARG A 9 4.53 0.07 3.13
C ARG A 9 5.72 0.75 2.47
N ILE A 10 5.62 1.08 1.18
CA ILE A 10 6.65 1.85 0.46
C ILE A 10 6.91 3.17 1.15
N LEU A 11 5.87 3.86 1.62
CA LEU A 11 5.99 5.11 2.37
C LEU A 11 6.81 4.96 3.67
N TYR A 12 6.62 3.86 4.41
CA TYR A 12 7.48 3.51 5.55
C TYR A 12 8.94 3.31 5.12
N GLY A 13 9.15 2.60 4.01
CA GLY A 13 10.48 2.41 3.42
C GLY A 13 11.17 3.72 3.04
N MET A 14 10.44 4.65 2.41
CA MET A 14 10.92 6.00 2.07
C MET A 14 11.29 6.82 3.31
N ALA A 15 10.66 6.56 4.45
CA ALA A 15 11.00 7.18 5.73
C ALA A 15 12.14 6.46 6.48
N GLY A 16 12.63 5.31 5.98
CA GLY A 16 13.59 4.47 6.69
C GLY A 16 13.02 3.81 7.95
N GLN A 17 11.69 3.67 8.01
CA GLN A 17 10.96 3.17 9.18
C GLN A 17 10.32 1.82 8.89
N GLN A 18 10.04 1.05 9.93
CA GLN A 18 9.28 -0.20 9.81
C GLN A 18 7.81 0.02 10.17
N PRO A 19 6.86 -0.60 9.44
CA PRO A 19 5.46 -0.59 9.82
C PRO A 19 5.25 -1.20 11.21
N THR A 20 4.46 -0.54 12.05
CA THR A 20 4.24 -0.93 13.46
C THR A 20 3.12 -1.97 13.66
N SER A 21 2.39 -2.31 12.60
CA SER A 21 1.28 -3.26 12.62
C SER A 21 1.15 -3.98 11.29
N ASP A 22 0.56 -5.18 11.28
CA ASP A 22 0.32 -5.94 10.05
C ASP A 22 -0.74 -5.29 9.14
N ASP A 23 -1.83 -4.78 9.71
CA ASP A 23 -2.88 -4.04 8.98
C ASP A 23 -2.77 -2.53 9.24
N LEU A 24 -2.16 -1.82 8.29
CA LEU A 24 -1.97 -0.38 8.31
C LEU A 24 -3.29 0.37 8.20
N TYR A 25 -4.34 -0.22 7.64
CA TYR A 25 -5.64 0.44 7.54
C TYR A 25 -6.58 0.16 8.73
N HIS A 26 -6.20 -0.75 9.64
CA HIS A 26 -6.99 -1.04 10.84
C HIS A 26 -6.85 0.07 11.89
N LEU A 27 -7.87 0.87 12.10
CA LEU A 27 -7.81 2.00 13.03
C LEU A 27 -8.86 1.84 14.13
N TRP A 28 -8.42 1.93 15.40
CA TRP A 28 -9.34 1.85 16.53
C TRP A 28 -10.36 2.99 16.46
N GLY A 29 -11.62 2.69 16.77
CA GLY A 29 -12.71 3.64 16.56
C GLY A 29 -13.19 3.77 15.11
N TYR A 30 -12.52 3.15 14.12
CA TYR A 30 -12.90 3.12 12.70
C TYR A 30 -12.81 1.72 12.07
N VAL A 31 -12.94 0.67 12.89
CA VAL A 31 -12.72 -0.73 12.47
C VAL A 31 -13.59 -1.13 11.26
N GLN A 32 -14.84 -0.67 11.22
CA GLN A 32 -15.78 -0.94 10.12
C GLN A 32 -15.56 -0.05 8.89
N GLN A 33 -14.72 0.97 9.01
CA GLN A 33 -14.44 1.98 7.97
C GLN A 33 -13.08 1.73 7.30
N ARG A 34 -12.50 0.53 7.42
CA ARG A 34 -11.17 0.18 6.88
C ARG A 34 -10.96 0.60 5.43
N GLU A 35 -11.94 0.34 4.55
CA GLU A 35 -11.88 0.77 3.14
C GLU A 35 -11.88 2.30 2.99
N GLY A 36 -12.63 3.01 3.85
CA GLY A 36 -12.59 4.46 3.94
C GLY A 36 -11.23 4.98 4.39
N ILE A 37 -10.63 4.36 5.42
CA ILE A 37 -9.28 4.69 5.91
C ILE A 37 -8.24 4.50 4.79
N LYS A 38 -8.30 3.39 4.05
CA LYS A 38 -7.42 3.15 2.89
C LYS A 38 -7.50 4.29 1.87
N ARG A 39 -8.72 4.73 1.52
CA ARG A 39 -8.92 5.82 0.55
C ARG A 39 -8.44 7.17 1.07
N VAL A 40 -8.73 7.51 2.32
CA VAL A 40 -8.26 8.76 2.94
C VAL A 40 -6.74 8.76 3.04
N MET A 41 -6.13 7.69 3.54
CA MET A 41 -4.68 7.57 3.64
C MET A 41 -4.01 7.68 2.27
N SER A 42 -4.56 7.02 1.23
CA SER A 42 -4.07 7.21 -0.14
C SER A 42 -4.13 8.68 -0.56
N ALA A 43 -5.27 9.35 -0.38
CA ALA A 43 -5.39 10.77 -0.69
C ALA A 43 -4.40 11.65 0.09
N MET A 44 -4.11 11.34 1.36
CA MET A 44 -3.10 12.05 2.15
C MET A 44 -1.69 11.90 1.55
N ILE A 45 -1.36 10.76 0.95
CA ILE A 45 -0.05 10.51 0.32
C ILE A 45 0.10 11.31 -0.98
N PHE A 46 -0.98 11.42 -1.76
CA PHE A 46 -0.98 12.13 -3.05
C PHE A 46 -1.16 13.64 -2.93
N ALA A 47 -1.83 14.12 -1.88
CA ALA A 47 -2.05 15.55 -1.69
C ALA A 47 -0.74 16.28 -1.36
N ASP A 48 -0.62 17.53 -1.81
CA ASP A 48 0.43 18.49 -1.43
C ASP A 48 -0.02 19.44 -0.32
N LYS A 49 -1.26 19.27 0.16
CA LYS A 49 -1.91 20.08 1.20
C LYS A 49 -2.81 19.21 2.08
N PRO A 50 -3.10 19.63 3.33
CA PRO A 50 -4.06 18.97 4.20
C PRO A 50 -5.43 18.77 3.55
N LEU A 51 -6.09 17.65 3.85
CA LEU A 51 -7.43 17.37 3.33
C LEU A 51 -8.50 18.15 4.12
N GLU A 52 -9.17 19.08 3.46
CA GLU A 52 -10.29 19.85 4.05
C GLU A 52 -11.65 19.14 3.92
N ARG A 53 -11.74 18.14 3.04
CA ARG A 53 -12.95 17.37 2.77
C ARG A 53 -12.61 15.92 2.48
N PHE A 54 -13.60 15.04 2.64
CA PHE A 54 -13.45 13.65 2.22
C PHE A 54 -13.12 13.57 0.72
N PRO A 55 -12.23 12.64 0.31
CA PRO A 55 -11.98 12.37 -1.10
C PRO A 55 -13.26 11.94 -1.82
N GLN A 56 -13.25 12.04 -3.16
CA GLN A 56 -14.40 11.67 -3.98
C GLN A 56 -14.86 10.23 -3.66
N PHE A 57 -16.18 10.03 -3.60
CA PHE A 57 -16.81 8.74 -3.29
C PHE A 57 -16.37 8.08 -1.97
N THR A 58 -15.76 8.83 -1.05
CA THR A 58 -15.22 8.28 0.21
C THR A 58 -16.12 8.56 1.41
N ARG A 59 -16.89 9.67 1.40
CA ARG A 59 -17.79 10.04 2.51
C ARG A 59 -18.80 8.94 2.90
N ALA A 60 -19.30 8.19 1.92
CA ALA A 60 -20.28 7.12 2.11
C ALA A 60 -19.71 5.91 2.89
N LEU A 61 -18.38 5.79 2.99
CA LEU A 61 -17.69 4.75 3.74
C LEU A 61 -17.55 5.09 5.23
N PHE A 62 -18.01 6.27 5.66
CA PHE A 62 -17.92 6.77 7.03
C PHE A 62 -19.31 7.03 7.61
N ARG A 63 -19.40 7.06 8.94
CA ARG A 63 -20.66 7.34 9.65
C ARG A 63 -21.08 8.79 9.41
N LYS A 64 -22.36 9.11 9.55
CA LYS A 64 -22.87 10.48 9.33
C LYS A 64 -22.22 11.55 10.24
N GLY A 65 -21.76 11.18 11.42
CA GLY A 65 -21.08 12.08 12.36
C GLY A 65 -19.58 12.30 12.10
N ASP A 66 -18.91 11.38 11.39
CA ASP A 66 -17.46 11.42 11.23
C ASP A 66 -17.02 12.65 10.41
N LYS A 67 -16.02 13.38 10.92
CA LYS A 67 -15.41 14.51 10.23
C LYS A 67 -14.06 14.13 9.65
N ILE A 68 -13.72 14.68 8.48
CA ILE A 68 -12.44 14.39 7.82
C ILE A 68 -11.23 14.76 8.70
N ALA A 69 -11.30 15.88 9.43
CA ALA A 69 -10.21 16.30 10.32
C ALA A 69 -9.91 15.28 11.43
N GLU A 70 -10.96 14.69 12.02
CA GLU A 70 -10.84 13.66 13.07
C GLU A 70 -10.24 12.36 12.48
N VAL A 71 -10.66 12.00 11.25
CA VAL A 71 -10.13 10.82 10.54
C VAL A 71 -8.65 11.02 10.19
N VAL A 72 -8.28 12.18 9.64
CA VAL A 72 -6.88 12.52 9.31
C VAL A 72 -6.01 12.47 10.56
N GLN A 73 -6.45 13.13 11.63
CA GLN A 73 -5.72 13.11 12.91
C GLN A 73 -5.55 11.69 13.45
N ALA A 74 -6.58 10.86 13.38
CA ALA A 74 -6.50 9.47 13.83
C ALA A 74 -5.52 8.63 12.96
N ILE A 75 -5.45 8.88 11.65
CA ILE A 75 -4.47 8.26 10.75
C ILE A 75 -3.04 8.72 11.13
N GLU A 76 -2.81 10.01 11.32
CA GLU A 76 -1.50 10.56 11.69
C GLU A 76 -1.02 10.04 13.06
N LEU A 77 -1.92 9.93 14.04
CA LEU A 77 -1.62 9.37 15.35
C LEU A 77 -1.19 7.90 15.25
N LYS A 78 -1.89 7.10 14.45
CA LYS A 78 -1.50 5.71 14.20
C LYS A 78 -0.16 5.62 13.47
N HIS A 79 0.06 6.50 12.51
CA HIS A 79 1.19 6.49 11.58
C HIS A 79 2.23 7.55 11.91
N SER A 80 2.52 7.75 13.21
CA SER A 80 3.41 8.81 13.70
C SER A 80 4.80 8.80 13.07
N LEU A 81 5.33 7.62 12.72
CA LEU A 81 6.64 7.44 12.07
C LEU A 81 6.71 7.95 10.62
N ILE A 82 5.57 8.14 9.96
CA ILE A 82 5.48 8.60 8.57
C ILE A 82 4.57 9.83 8.43
N LYS A 83 4.12 10.42 9.54
CA LYS A 83 3.17 11.55 9.51
C LYS A 83 3.70 12.73 8.69
N ASP A 84 5.00 13.00 8.79
CA ASP A 84 5.67 14.12 8.10
C ASP A 84 5.86 13.87 6.60
N ARG A 85 5.39 12.72 6.10
CA ARG A 85 5.38 12.35 4.69
C ARG A 85 3.98 12.48 4.07
N PHE A 86 2.94 12.61 4.89
CA PHE A 86 1.62 12.95 4.38
C PHE A 86 1.58 14.40 3.92
N HIS A 87 0.72 14.68 2.95
CA HIS A 87 0.52 16.02 2.40
C HIS A 87 1.77 16.60 1.74
N CYS A 88 2.69 15.75 1.28
CA CYS A 88 3.93 16.15 0.60
C CYS A 88 3.91 15.89 -0.92
N GLY A 89 2.81 15.38 -1.49
CA GLY A 89 2.70 15.10 -2.93
C GLY A 89 3.56 13.92 -3.43
N ILE A 90 4.07 13.09 -2.54
CA ILE A 90 5.03 12.00 -2.85
C ILE A 90 4.38 10.70 -3.35
N GLY A 91 3.07 10.72 -3.64
CA GLY A 91 2.35 9.54 -4.11
C GLY A 91 2.89 8.98 -5.43
N HIS A 92 3.33 9.85 -6.33
CA HIS A 92 3.94 9.40 -7.59
C HIS A 92 5.34 8.79 -7.39
N ASP A 93 6.10 9.25 -6.41
CA ASP A 93 7.38 8.63 -6.05
C ASP A 93 7.16 7.21 -5.51
N ALA A 94 6.15 7.03 -4.66
CA ALA A 94 5.78 5.71 -4.16
C ALA A 94 5.32 4.77 -5.30
N GLN A 95 4.51 5.27 -6.25
CA GLN A 95 4.11 4.50 -7.44
C GLN A 95 5.28 4.17 -8.35
N PHE A 96 6.25 5.08 -8.47
CA PHE A 96 7.47 4.80 -9.23
C PHE A 96 8.23 3.63 -8.62
N ILE A 97 8.45 3.63 -7.29
CA ILE A 97 9.07 2.51 -6.58
C ILE A 97 8.29 1.21 -6.80
N GLU A 98 6.96 1.26 -6.68
CA GLU A 98 6.08 0.11 -6.95
C GLU A 98 6.25 -0.44 -8.37
N SER A 99 6.33 0.43 -9.37
CA SER A 99 6.57 0.04 -10.76
C SER A 99 7.94 -0.63 -10.94
N GLN A 100 8.98 -0.13 -10.28
CA GLN A 100 10.33 -0.71 -10.36
C GLN A 100 10.38 -2.10 -9.73
N ILE A 101 9.64 -2.32 -8.63
CA ILE A 101 9.44 -3.64 -8.02
C ILE A 101 8.79 -4.59 -9.03
N MET A 102 7.73 -4.15 -9.72
CA MET A 102 7.06 -4.97 -10.73
C MET A 102 7.98 -5.31 -11.91
N VAL A 103 8.74 -4.34 -12.43
CA VAL A 103 9.71 -4.58 -13.53
C VAL A 103 10.74 -5.63 -13.14
N GLU A 104 11.35 -5.48 -11.96
CA GLU A 104 12.34 -6.43 -11.44
C GLU A 104 11.75 -7.84 -11.29
N LEU A 105 10.50 -7.95 -10.82
CA LEU A 105 9.82 -9.23 -10.74
C LEU A 105 9.64 -9.90 -12.10
N LEU A 106 9.20 -9.15 -13.10
CA LEU A 106 9.02 -9.68 -14.46
C LEU A 106 10.35 -10.18 -15.03
N LEU A 107 11.45 -9.48 -14.77
CA LEU A 107 12.79 -9.91 -15.17
C LEU A 107 13.20 -11.21 -14.45
N ILE A 108 12.96 -11.34 -13.14
CA ILE A 108 13.23 -12.55 -12.37
C ILE A 108 12.39 -13.74 -12.86
N MET A 109 11.09 -13.53 -13.12
CA MET A 109 10.20 -14.57 -13.64
C MET A 109 10.66 -15.03 -15.03
N LYS A 110 11.00 -14.08 -15.92
CA LYS A 110 11.55 -14.38 -17.24
C LYS A 110 12.84 -15.19 -17.16
N ALA A 111 13.76 -14.81 -16.29
CA ALA A 111 15.02 -15.54 -16.08
C ALA A 111 14.81 -16.97 -15.56
N LYS A 112 13.71 -17.20 -14.83
CA LYS A 112 13.30 -18.53 -14.35
C LYS A 112 12.46 -19.31 -15.36
N GLY A 113 12.21 -18.78 -16.56
CA GLY A 113 11.35 -19.40 -17.57
C GLY A 113 9.87 -19.43 -17.19
N ILE A 114 9.44 -18.57 -16.25
CA ILE A 114 8.05 -18.47 -15.79
C ILE A 114 7.39 -17.32 -16.53
N ILE A 115 6.29 -17.60 -17.22
CA ILE A 115 5.43 -16.56 -17.80
C ILE A 115 4.70 -15.86 -16.64
N ALA A 116 4.87 -14.55 -16.54
CA ALA A 116 4.21 -13.72 -15.55
C ALA A 116 3.60 -12.49 -16.22
N LEU A 117 2.34 -12.22 -15.90
CA LEU A 117 1.58 -11.10 -16.48
C LEU A 117 1.25 -10.09 -15.37
N PRO A 118 1.71 -8.84 -15.49
CA PRO A 118 1.39 -7.79 -14.52
C PRO A 118 -0.04 -7.27 -14.74
N ILE A 119 -0.81 -7.12 -13.68
CA ILE A 119 -2.15 -6.51 -13.66
C ILE A 119 -2.19 -5.54 -12.48
N HIS A 120 -2.01 -4.24 -12.74
CA HIS A 120 -1.80 -3.24 -11.67
C HIS A 120 -0.66 -3.65 -10.72
N ASP A 121 -0.94 -3.80 -9.43
CA ASP A 121 -0.06 -4.28 -8.36
C ASP A 121 -0.05 -5.82 -8.21
N ALA A 122 -0.85 -6.52 -9.01
CA ALA A 122 -0.93 -7.97 -9.01
C ALA A 122 -0.06 -8.62 -10.10
N LEU A 123 0.43 -9.82 -9.80
CA LEU A 123 1.17 -10.68 -10.71
C LEU A 123 0.40 -11.98 -10.95
N MET A 124 0.04 -12.24 -12.20
CA MET A 124 -0.58 -13.48 -12.63
C MET A 124 0.49 -14.44 -13.15
N VAL A 125 0.49 -15.67 -12.61
CA VAL A 125 1.44 -16.74 -12.95
C VAL A 125 0.72 -18.09 -13.00
N PRO A 126 1.27 -19.11 -13.66
CA PRO A 126 0.79 -20.49 -13.53
C PRO A 126 0.72 -20.92 -12.07
N TRP A 127 -0.28 -21.74 -11.74
CA TRP A 127 -0.50 -22.20 -10.36
C TRP A 127 0.74 -22.90 -9.77
N SER A 128 1.42 -23.72 -10.57
CA SER A 128 2.65 -24.43 -10.19
C SER A 128 3.79 -23.49 -9.81
N ALA A 129 3.78 -22.26 -10.30
CA ALA A 129 4.80 -21.24 -10.03
C ALA A 129 4.40 -20.27 -8.90
N ALA A 130 3.21 -20.40 -8.31
CA ALA A 130 2.69 -19.43 -7.35
C ALA A 130 3.55 -19.26 -6.09
N ALA A 131 4.14 -20.35 -5.57
CA ALA A 131 5.06 -20.28 -4.42
C ALA A 131 6.33 -19.50 -4.79
N THR A 132 6.99 -19.90 -5.88
CA THR A 132 8.19 -19.23 -6.42
C THR A 132 7.96 -17.74 -6.68
N ALA A 133 6.82 -17.39 -7.27
CA ALA A 133 6.46 -16.02 -7.55
C ALA A 133 6.20 -15.22 -6.26
N LYS A 134 5.53 -15.81 -5.26
CA LYS A 134 5.31 -15.17 -3.96
C LYS A 134 6.63 -14.88 -3.24
N ASP A 135 7.56 -15.82 -3.24
CA ASP A 135 8.88 -15.64 -2.60
C ASP A 135 9.69 -14.55 -3.31
N ALA A 136 9.66 -14.52 -4.64
CA ALA A 136 10.27 -13.44 -5.42
C ALA A 136 9.62 -12.09 -5.10
N MET A 137 8.29 -12.00 -5.07
CA MET A 137 7.56 -10.78 -4.71
C MET A 137 7.98 -10.24 -3.34
N LEU A 138 8.05 -11.10 -2.32
CA LEU A 138 8.45 -10.69 -0.98
C LEU A 138 9.93 -10.27 -0.93
N SER A 139 10.81 -11.00 -1.60
CA SER A 139 12.24 -10.73 -1.64
C SER A 139 12.57 -9.41 -2.34
N VAL A 140 12.00 -9.16 -3.52
CA VAL A 140 12.19 -7.90 -4.27
C VAL A 140 11.65 -6.72 -3.47
N PHE A 141 10.44 -6.84 -2.92
CA PHE A 141 9.83 -5.77 -2.14
C PHE A 141 10.70 -5.39 -0.94
N GLN A 142 11.15 -6.37 -0.14
CA GLN A 142 12.03 -6.14 1.01
C GLN A 142 13.35 -5.49 0.61
N ARG A 143 13.97 -5.96 -0.49
CA ARG A 143 15.25 -5.42 -0.95
C ARG A 143 15.14 -3.98 -1.43
N MET A 144 14.07 -3.64 -2.14
CA MET A 144 13.91 -2.31 -2.74
C MET A 144 13.35 -1.26 -1.77
N THR A 145 12.52 -1.67 -0.82
CA THR A 145 11.85 -0.76 0.11
C THR A 145 12.44 -0.78 1.52
N GLY A 146 13.24 -1.79 1.86
CA GLY A 146 13.72 -2.01 3.22
C GLY A 146 12.65 -2.51 4.20
N VAL A 147 11.40 -2.71 3.77
CA VAL A 147 10.29 -3.13 4.64
C VAL A 147 9.67 -4.44 4.18
N LYS A 148 9.08 -5.17 5.13
CA LYS A 148 8.44 -6.46 4.83
C LYS A 148 7.18 -6.25 3.99
N GLY A 149 7.12 -6.90 2.83
CA GLY A 149 5.91 -6.94 2.00
C GLY A 149 4.84 -7.91 2.54
N ILE A 150 3.61 -7.74 2.09
CA ILE A 150 2.54 -8.74 2.24
C ILE A 150 2.11 -9.15 0.84
N VAL A 151 1.95 -10.46 0.61
CA VAL A 151 1.45 -11.00 -0.65
C VAL A 151 0.33 -11.98 -0.38
N THR A 152 -0.83 -11.72 -0.98
CA THR A 152 -2.01 -12.59 -0.91
C THR A 152 -2.24 -13.27 -2.25
N ARG A 153 -2.95 -14.40 -2.22
CA ARG A 153 -3.40 -15.12 -3.41
C ARG A 153 -4.90 -14.93 -3.54
N SER A 154 -5.33 -14.32 -4.65
CA SER A 154 -6.72 -14.20 -5.03
C SER A 154 -7.09 -15.35 -5.98
N GLY A 155 -8.22 -16.03 -5.76
CA GLY A 155 -8.70 -17.14 -6.60
C GLY A 155 -8.63 -18.52 -5.93
N VAL A 156 -9.36 -18.71 -4.83
CA VAL A 156 -9.78 -20.04 -4.34
C VAL A 156 -11.30 -20.09 -4.45
#